data_AF-A0A3D5AIE8-F1
#
_entry.id   AF-A0A3D5AIE8-F1
#
_cell.length_a   1.000
_cell.length_b   1.000
_cell.length_c   1.000
_cell.angle_alpha   90.00
_cell.angle_beta   90.00
_cell.angle_gamma   90.00
#
_symmetry.space_group_name_H-M   'P 1'
#
loop_
_entity.id
_entity.type
_entity.pdbx_description
1 polymer ?
#
loop_
_entity_poly.entity_id
_entity_poly.type
_entity_poly.pdbx_seq_one_letter_code
_entity_poly.pdbx_strand_id
1 'polypeptide(L)' 'AGDAVFTNIDIGTADSALSKGGTPPVGLAGNFGQEADTAVITNLRQRFYSTSAGEFHLTGMSLNLKFDGSECFTTITP' A
#
# COMPACT_ATOMS: atom_id res chain seq x y z
N ALA A 1 -1.50 7.15 -8.46
CA ALA A 1 -0.81 6.36 -9.52
C ALA A 1 0.58 5.99 -9.01
N GLY A 2 1.11 4.86 -9.46
CA GLY A 2 2.44 4.36 -9.12
C GLY A 2 2.67 3.02 -9.81
N ASP A 3 3.93 2.63 -9.94
CA ASP A 3 4.33 1.36 -10.53
C ASP A 3 4.58 0.36 -9.39
N ALA A 4 3.93 -0.80 -9.45
CA ALA A 4 4.09 -1.84 -8.45
C ALA A 4 4.67 -3.11 -9.09
N VAL A 5 5.71 -3.66 -8.48
CA VAL A 5 6.32 -4.93 -8.86
C VAL A 5 6.25 -5.88 -7.68
N PHE A 6 5.70 -7.06 -7.93
CA PHE A 6 5.57 -8.12 -6.94
C PHE A 6 6.44 -9.32 -7.37
N THR A 7 7.33 -9.77 -6.50
CA THR A 7 8.17 -10.94 -6.75
C THR A 7 7.48 -12.19 -6.20
N ASN A 8 7.31 -13.21 -7.05
CA ASN A 8 6.67 -14.49 -6.71
C ASN A 8 5.27 -14.33 -6.12
N ILE A 9 4.42 -13.59 -6.84
CA ILE A 9 3.06 -13.30 -6.41
C ILE A 9 2.15 -14.54 -6.53
N ASP A 10 1.47 -14.86 -5.44
CA ASP A 10 0.34 -15.79 -5.42
C ASP A 10 -0.95 -14.97 -5.34
N ILE A 11 -1.91 -15.30 -6.21
CA ILE A 11 -3.19 -14.57 -6.34
C ILE A 11 -4.32 -15.54 -6.08
N GLY A 12 -5.22 -15.19 -5.17
CA GLY A 12 -6.38 -16.02 -4.84
C GLY A 12 -6.08 -17.12 -3.83
N THR A 13 -5.05 -16.94 -3.00
CA THR A 13 -4.77 -17.84 -1.87
C THR A 13 -5.89 -17.68 -0.83
N ALA A 14 -6.41 -18.78 -0.29
CA ALA A 14 -7.35 -18.70 0.82
C ALA A 14 -6.68 -17.98 2.00
N ASP A 15 -7.39 -17.06 2.66
CA ASP A 15 -6.80 -16.21 3.71
C ASP A 15 -6.16 -16.99 4.87
N SER A 16 -6.67 -18.20 5.17
CA SER A 16 -6.10 -19.09 6.17
C SER A 16 -4.80 -19.78 5.74
N ALA A 17 -4.40 -19.63 4.48
CA ALA A 17 -3.21 -20.23 3.87
C ALA A 17 -2.15 -19.20 3.46
N LEU A 18 -2.40 -17.90 3.67
CA LEU A 18 -1.40 -16.85 3.45
C LEU A 18 -0.21 -17.06 4.38
N SER A 19 1.00 -17.02 3.82
CA SER A 19 2.23 -17.40 4.52
C SER A 19 3.39 -16.42 4.32
N LYS A 20 3.33 -15.58 3.28
CA LYS A 20 4.32 -14.54 2.98
C LYS A 20 3.88 -13.19 3.57
N GLY A 21 4.84 -12.28 3.77
CA GLY A 21 4.57 -10.90 4.21
C GLY A 21 4.65 -10.61 5.72
N GLY A 22 5.23 -11.51 6.53
CA GLY A 22 5.46 -11.30 7.96
C GLY A 22 4.60 -12.21 8.84
N THR A 23 4.39 -11.88 10.12
CA THR A 23 3.68 -12.77 11.06
C THR A 23 2.68 -11.99 11.93
N PRO A 24 1.42 -12.46 12.08
CA PRO A 24 0.68 -13.34 11.17
C PRO A 24 -0.04 -12.51 10.09
N PRO A 25 0.16 -12.79 8.79
CA PRO A 25 -0.60 -12.17 7.73
C PRO A 25 -1.88 -12.98 7.56
N VAL A 26 -2.76 -12.97 8.56
CA VAL A 26 -4.06 -13.62 8.43
C VAL A 26 -5.04 -12.62 7.84
N GLY A 27 -5.43 -12.88 6.60
CA GLY A 27 -6.61 -12.26 6.03
C GLY A 27 -7.86 -12.63 6.84
N LEU A 28 -8.98 -11.97 6.57
CA LEU A 28 -10.24 -12.24 7.24
C LEU A 28 -10.76 -13.60 6.77
N ALA A 29 -10.89 -14.56 7.69
CA ALA A 29 -11.35 -15.91 7.38
C ALA A 29 -12.61 -15.91 6.49
N GLY A 30 -12.60 -16.73 5.43
CA GLY A 30 -13.66 -16.78 4.42
C GLY A 30 -13.41 -15.91 3.18
N ASN A 31 -12.28 -15.20 3.10
CA ASN A 31 -11.88 -14.46 1.91
C ASN A 31 -10.63 -15.08 1.25
N PHE A 32 -10.24 -14.46 0.13
CA PHE A 32 -9.04 -14.76 -0.64
C PHE A 32 -8.13 -13.54 -0.68
N GLY A 33 -6.83 -13.80 -0.62
CA GLY A 33 -5.79 -12.78 -0.57
C GLY A 33 -4.80 -12.88 -1.72
N GLN A 34 -3.87 -11.94 -1.71
CA GLN A 34 -2.68 -11.91 -2.57
C GLN A 34 -1.46 -11.82 -1.66
N GLU A 35 -0.41 -12.56 -2.00
CA GLU A 35 0.84 -12.56 -1.26
C GLU A 35 2.04 -12.59 -2.20
N ALA A 36 3.17 -12.05 -1.77
CA ALA A 36 4.40 -11.99 -2.55
C ALA A 36 5.61 -11.99 -1.61
N ASP A 37 6.77 -12.43 -2.10
CA ASP A 37 8.02 -12.41 -1.32
C ASP A 37 8.50 -10.97 -1.09
N THR A 38 8.26 -10.09 -2.06
CA THR A 38 8.59 -8.67 -1.99
C THR A 38 7.59 -7.87 -2.82
N ALA A 39 7.16 -6.73 -2.28
CA ALA A 39 6.38 -5.72 -2.98
C ALA A 39 7.19 -4.42 -3.05
N VAL A 40 7.49 -3.97 -4.27
CA VAL A 40 8.16 -2.69 -4.51
C VAL A 40 7.19 -1.77 -5.21
N ILE A 41 6.93 -0.61 -4.62
CA ILE A 41 6.11 0.43 -5.22
C ILE A 41 7.00 1.66 -5.47
N THR A 42 7.10 2.08 -6.73
CA THR A 42 7.82 3.27 -7.14
C THR A 42 6.87 4.33 -7.69
N ASN A 43 7.32 5.58 -7.69
CA ASN A 43 6.56 6.72 -8.22
C ASN A 43 5.15 6.88 -7.59
N LEU A 44 5.00 6.46 -6.33
CA LEU A 44 3.71 6.48 -5.65
C LEU A 44 3.23 7.93 -5.42
N ARG A 45 2.13 8.28 -6.07
CA ARG A 45 1.36 9.51 -5.86
C ARG A 45 -0.02 9.15 -5.32
N GLN A 46 -0.27 9.45 -4.06
CA GLN A 46 -1.56 9.23 -3.39
C GLN A 46 -2.21 10.57 -3.05
N ARG A 47 -3.53 10.65 -3.23
CA ARG A 47 -4.37 11.77 -2.81
C ARG A 47 -5.51 11.21 -1.98
N PHE A 48 -5.56 11.58 -0.71
CA PHE A 48 -6.60 11.15 0.22
C PHE A 48 -7.43 12.36 0.62
N TYR A 49 -8.75 12.28 0.45
CA TYR A 49 -9.70 13.33 0.83
C TYR A 49 -10.39 13.06 2.18
N SER A 50 -10.14 11.89 2.75
CA SER A 50 -10.61 11.49 4.07
C SER A 50 -9.47 10.79 4.78
N THR A 51 -9.00 11.36 5.87
CA THR A 51 -8.07 10.74 6.80
C THR A 51 -8.87 10.06 7.90
N SER A 52 -9.01 8.74 7.85
CA SER A 52 -9.12 7.99 9.10
C SER A 52 -7.75 8.00 9.75
N ALA A 53 -7.67 8.44 11.01
CA ALA A 53 -6.40 8.50 11.73
C ALA A 53 -5.87 7.08 12.00
N GLY A 54 -5.18 6.51 11.03
CA GLY A 54 -4.29 5.38 11.19
C GLY A 54 -2.88 5.87 11.46
N GLU A 55 -2.14 5.17 12.33
CA GLU A 55 -0.73 5.45 12.58
C GLU A 55 0.10 4.99 11.38
N PHE A 56 0.83 5.91 10.74
CA PHE A 56 1.74 5.60 9.64
C PHE A 56 3.18 5.63 10.14
N HIS A 57 3.88 4.51 10.03
CA HIS A 57 5.33 4.44 10.29
C HIS A 57 6.08 4.65 8.97
N LEU A 58 6.74 5.81 8.85
CA LEU A 58 7.50 6.22 7.67
C LEU A 58 8.99 5.85 7.80
N THR A 59 9.28 4.55 7.87
CA THR A 59 10.67 4.08 7.98
C THR A 59 11.46 4.40 6.71
N GLY A 60 12.41 5.33 6.80
CA GLY A 60 13.22 5.77 5.66
C GLY A 60 12.49 6.70 4.68
N MET A 61 11.33 7.23 5.06
CA MET A 61 10.56 8.19 4.24
C MET A 61 10.43 9.55 4.97
N SER A 62 10.30 10.63 4.21
CA SER A 62 10.10 11.99 4.73
C SER A 62 8.66 12.49 4.51
N LEU A 63 8.04 13.05 5.54
CA LEU A 63 6.74 13.74 5.44
C LEU A 63 6.93 15.23 5.21
N ASN A 64 6.28 15.78 4.18
CA ASN A 64 6.22 17.22 3.92
C ASN A 64 4.76 17.69 3.96
N LEU A 65 4.48 18.74 4.73
CA LEU A 65 3.15 19.32 4.87
C LEU A 65 3.14 20.74 4.30
N LYS A 66 2.18 21.04 3.42
CA LYS A 66 1.94 22.36 2.87
C LYS A 66 0.68 22.95 3.48
N PHE A 67 0.78 24.16 4.02
CA PHE A 67 -0.33 24.86 4.71
C PHE A 67 -0.93 26.00 3.88
N ASP A 68 -0.39 26.28 2.70
CA ASP A 68 -0.84 27.33 1.79
C ASP A 68 -2.04 26.89 0.93
N GLY A 69 -2.61 25.71 1.20
CA GLY A 69 -3.71 25.12 0.43
C GLY A 69 -3.29 24.60 -0.94
N SER A 70 -2.00 24.59 -1.27
CA SER A 70 -1.52 24.02 -2.53
C SER A 70 -1.52 22.49 -2.47
N GLU A 71 -2.07 21.88 -3.52
CA GLU A 71 -2.06 20.42 -3.69
C GLU A 71 -0.64 19.90 -3.99
N CYS A 72 -0.31 18.71 -3.49
CA CYS A 72 0.97 18.07 -3.79
C CYS A 72 1.11 17.68 -5.27
N PHE A 73 -0.02 17.30 -5.91
CA PHE A 73 -0.06 16.89 -7.31
C PHE A 73 -1.25 17.57 -8.00
N THR A 74 -0.97 18.45 -8.97
CA THR A 74 -1.98 19.28 -9.65
C THR A 74 -2.50 18.69 -10.95
N THR A 75 -1.89 17.61 -11.46
CA THR A 75 -2.24 16.98 -12.73
C THR A 75 -2.60 15.52 -12.53
N ILE A 76 -3.81 15.13 -12.97
CA ILE A 76 -4.23 13.73 -13.06
C ILE A 76 -3.89 13.31 -14.49
N THR A 77 -2.77 12.62 -14.69
CA THR A 77 -2.57 11.89 -15.94
C THR A 77 -3.37 10.59 -15.80
N PRO A 78 -4.35 10.32 -16.69
CA PRO A 78 -5.09 9.06 -16.68
C PRO A 78 -4.17 7.86 -16.88
#